data_AF-A1TD93-F1
#
_entry.id   AF-A1TD93-F1
#
_cell.length_a   1.000
_cell.length_b   1.000
_cell.length_c   1.000
_cell.angle_alpha   90.00
_cell.angle_beta   90.00
_cell.angle_gamma   90.00
#
_symmetry.space_group_name_H-M   'P 1'
#
loop_
_entity.id
_entity.type
_entity.pdbx_description
1 polymer ?
#
loop_
_entity_poly.entity_id
_entity_poly.type
_entity_poly.pdbx_seq_one_letter_code
_entity_poly.pdbx_strand_id
1 'polypeptide(L)'
;MVTPPLNNVSLVMSDGDDTWEVLPAQPIQSKCTAPLSKQVHENMQLSDFLTMAQLGGLVGDIRNIEWLADDPPDASVTMADGQVFAVELSSISVTDVTRSRLSELRMIEDALVQRIADDVASYPHLFGRTVALSELASDGNRPPKRNSAQMTALVDRFAEELRTDFGVVGTAADGPGIPEVITFDAANIGRRYIEQYSVETWQTGAADVKPQFVSSAQIDVSHNLLCERIIKVAEAKDKSTNQVLVITTGIVDRRGYRIPSDRYVFRIAFELAKTRLKLPALNYLNQVILHFWSEPRFLVLYQREGAPVLVDTSSVTIRG
;
A
#
# COMPACT_ATOMS: atom_id res chain seq x y z
N MET A 1 -1.86 -17.09 9.48
CA MET A 1 -0.83 -16.05 9.43
C MET A 1 -0.95 -15.24 10.71
N VAL A 2 0.01 -15.38 11.62
CA VAL A 2 0.05 -14.59 12.87
C VAL A 2 0.82 -13.33 12.53
N THR A 3 0.14 -12.20 12.43
CA THR A 3 0.79 -10.90 12.28
C THR A 3 1.45 -10.56 13.62
N PRO A 4 2.78 -10.37 13.71
CA PRO A 4 3.39 -9.96 14.95
C PRO A 4 2.81 -8.61 15.40
N PRO A 5 2.69 -8.36 16.72
CA PRO A 5 2.28 -7.05 17.22
C PRO A 5 3.35 -6.04 16.83
N LEU A 6 3.05 -5.26 15.80
CA LEU A 6 3.85 -4.13 15.35
C LEU A 6 3.74 -3.02 16.40
N ASN A 7 4.55 -3.09 17.45
CA ASN A 7 4.97 -1.90 18.19
C ASN A 7 5.86 -1.06 17.27
N ASN A 8 5.25 -0.45 16.26
CA ASN A 8 5.96 0.34 15.27
C ASN A 8 6.19 1.72 15.84
N VAL A 9 7.40 1.90 16.36
CA VAL A 9 7.98 3.22 16.62
C VAL A 9 8.14 3.90 15.26
N SER A 10 7.28 4.86 14.96
CA SER A 10 7.50 5.81 13.89
C SER A 10 8.30 7.00 14.42
N LEU A 11 9.19 7.53 13.59
CA LEU A 11 9.89 8.78 13.88
C LEU A 11 9.17 9.91 13.15
N VAL A 12 8.68 10.89 13.91
CA VAL A 12 8.17 12.13 13.33
C VAL A 12 9.33 13.10 13.19
N MET A 13 9.62 13.50 11.96
CA MET A 13 10.66 14.46 11.62
C MET A 13 10.04 15.72 11.05
N SER A 14 10.60 16.88 11.35
CA SER A 14 10.20 18.16 10.74
C SER A 14 11.38 18.74 9.98
N ASP A 15 11.16 19.12 8.73
CA ASP A 15 12.13 19.85 7.89
C ASP A 15 11.42 21.06 7.27
N GLY A 16 11.69 22.25 7.82
CA GLY A 16 10.94 23.47 7.50
C GLY A 16 9.45 23.34 7.85
N ASP A 17 8.59 23.60 6.85
CA ASP A 17 7.13 23.53 6.97
C ASP A 17 6.56 22.12 6.71
N ASP A 18 7.42 21.13 6.41
CA ASP A 18 6.97 19.76 6.17
C ASP A 18 7.24 18.86 7.38
N THR A 19 6.27 17.98 7.64
CA THR A 19 6.36 16.96 8.67
C THR A 19 6.30 15.60 8.00
N TRP A 20 7.26 14.77 8.35
CA TRP A 20 7.44 13.43 7.82
C TRP A 20 7.20 12.43 8.92
N GLU A 21 6.44 11.40 8.60
CA GLU A 21 6.42 10.20 9.41
C GLU A 21 7.27 9.14 8.73
N VAL A 22 8.37 8.78 9.38
CA VAL A 22 9.31 7.76 8.95
C VAL A 22 8.92 6.44 9.58
N LEU A 23 8.66 5.46 8.73
CA LEU A 23 8.29 4.11 9.13
C LEU A 23 9.49 3.18 8.92
N PRO A 24 9.77 2.26 9.86
CA PRO A 24 10.86 1.29 9.71
C PRO A 24 10.66 0.46 8.45
N ALA A 25 11.72 -0.20 7.96
CA ALA A 25 11.59 -1.10 6.82
C ALA A 25 10.52 -2.17 7.11
N GLN A 26 9.44 -2.15 6.32
CA GLN A 26 8.35 -3.12 6.36
C GLN A 26 8.24 -3.79 5.00
N PRO A 27 7.68 -5.02 4.90
CA PRO A 27 7.20 -5.55 3.63
C PRO A 27 6.24 -4.54 3.00
N ILE A 28 6.70 -3.81 1.99
CA ILE A 28 5.90 -2.73 1.42
C ILE A 28 4.88 -3.27 0.45
N GLN A 29 5.14 -4.43 -0.15
CA GLN A 29 4.18 -5.05 -1.03
C GLN A 29 4.22 -6.56 -0.97
N SER A 30 3.06 -7.14 -1.28
CA SER A 30 2.92 -8.56 -1.56
C SER A 30 2.01 -8.73 -2.77
N LYS A 31 2.44 -9.55 -3.72
CA LYS A 31 1.57 -9.96 -4.82
C LYS A 31 0.53 -10.93 -4.26
N CYS A 32 -0.73 -10.52 -4.25
CA CYS A 32 -1.81 -11.27 -3.64
C CYS A 32 -2.80 -11.85 -4.65
N THR A 33 -2.81 -11.33 -5.89
CA THR A 33 -3.68 -11.79 -6.96
C THR A 33 -3.08 -11.48 -8.34
N ALA A 34 -3.71 -12.01 -9.39
CA ALA A 34 -3.42 -11.65 -10.77
C ALA A 34 -3.83 -10.19 -11.07
N PRO A 35 -3.35 -9.58 -12.18
CA PRO A 35 -3.80 -8.25 -12.58
C PRO A 35 -5.32 -8.13 -12.65
N LEU A 36 -5.85 -7.00 -12.18
CA LEU A 36 -7.28 -6.73 -12.06
C LEU A 36 -7.76 -5.77 -13.16
N SER A 37 -8.95 -6.04 -13.70
CA SER A 37 -9.65 -5.08 -14.55
C SER A 37 -10.09 -3.85 -13.74
N LYS A 38 -10.35 -2.72 -14.42
CA LYS A 38 -10.88 -1.50 -13.80
C LYS A 38 -12.15 -1.82 -12.99
N GLN A 39 -13.10 -2.49 -13.64
CA GLN A 39 -14.39 -2.87 -13.06
C GLN A 39 -14.26 -3.77 -11.82
N VAL A 40 -13.36 -4.77 -11.84
CA VAL A 40 -13.15 -5.64 -10.67
C VAL A 40 -12.58 -4.84 -9.51
N HIS A 41 -11.60 -3.97 -9.77
CA HIS A 41 -11.00 -3.13 -8.75
C HIS A 41 -12.02 -2.17 -8.12
N GLU A 42 -12.85 -1.52 -8.94
CA GLU A 42 -13.91 -0.62 -8.47
C GLU A 42 -15.00 -1.35 -7.69
N ASN A 43 -15.38 -2.54 -8.15
CA ASN A 43 -16.32 -3.38 -7.41
C ASN A 43 -15.79 -3.79 -6.05
N MET A 44 -14.51 -4.16 -5.96
CA MET A 44 -13.85 -4.44 -4.68
C MET A 44 -13.86 -3.21 -3.77
N GLN A 45 -13.62 -2.02 -4.31
CA GLN A 45 -13.61 -0.78 -3.55
C GLN A 45 -14.99 -0.45 -2.98
N LEU A 46 -16.00 -0.33 -3.85
CA LEU A 46 -17.32 0.15 -3.46
C LEU A 46 -18.05 -0.89 -2.60
N SER A 47 -17.97 -2.17 -2.95
CA SER A 47 -18.65 -3.23 -2.19
C SER A 47 -18.09 -3.35 -0.76
N ASP A 48 -16.77 -3.28 -0.59
CA ASP A 48 -16.13 -3.33 0.73
C ASP A 48 -16.56 -2.11 1.57
N PHE A 49 -16.47 -0.91 1.00
CA PHE A 49 -16.91 0.32 1.67
C PHE A 49 -18.38 0.26 2.10
N LEU A 50 -19.29 -0.06 1.18
CA LEU A 50 -20.74 -0.09 1.47
C LEU A 50 -21.07 -1.19 2.49
N THR A 51 -20.46 -2.37 2.38
CA THR A 51 -20.66 -3.46 3.35
C THR A 51 -20.24 -3.00 4.74
N MET A 52 -19.05 -2.41 4.88
CA MET A 52 -18.55 -1.93 6.17
C MET A 52 -19.41 -0.79 6.73
N ALA A 53 -19.85 0.13 5.89
CA ALA A 53 -20.68 1.26 6.30
C ALA A 53 -22.11 0.84 6.69
N GLN A 54 -22.70 -0.13 5.99
CA GLN A 54 -23.99 -0.72 6.37
C GLN A 54 -23.89 -1.52 7.68
N LEU A 55 -22.84 -2.33 7.85
CA LEU A 55 -22.60 -3.05 9.12
C LEU A 55 -22.37 -2.10 10.30
N GLY A 56 -21.81 -0.91 10.03
CA GLY A 56 -21.65 0.17 11.00
C GLY A 56 -22.93 0.97 11.30
N GLY A 57 -24.04 0.70 10.60
CA GLY A 57 -25.29 1.47 10.73
C GLY A 57 -25.20 2.91 10.19
N LEU A 58 -24.21 3.17 9.33
CA LEU A 58 -23.88 4.49 8.80
C LEU A 58 -24.46 4.72 7.40
N VAL A 59 -24.81 3.64 6.70
CA VAL A 59 -25.53 3.64 5.42
C VAL A 59 -26.81 2.83 5.62
N GLY A 60 -27.93 3.35 5.11
CA GLY A 60 -29.21 2.64 5.15
C GLY A 60 -29.26 1.40 4.26
N ASP A 61 -30.46 0.83 4.11
CA ASP A 61 -30.66 -0.32 3.24
C ASP A 61 -30.40 0.06 1.77
N ILE A 62 -29.50 -0.67 1.11
CA ILE A 62 -29.16 -0.48 -0.30
C ILE A 62 -30.03 -1.40 -1.13
N ARG A 63 -30.74 -0.81 -2.10
CA ARG A 63 -31.61 -1.54 -3.03
C ARG A 63 -30.85 -2.03 -4.26
N ASN A 64 -29.98 -1.20 -4.82
CA ASN A 64 -29.26 -1.50 -6.06
C ASN A 64 -27.94 -0.73 -6.16
N ILE A 65 -26.96 -1.34 -6.84
CA ILE A 65 -25.73 -0.68 -7.29
C ILE A 65 -25.64 -0.88 -8.81
N GLU A 66 -25.67 0.22 -9.56
CA GLU A 66 -25.53 0.23 -11.01
C GLU A 66 -24.14 0.75 -11.39
N TRP A 67 -23.39 -0.04 -12.16
CA TRP A 67 -22.06 0.33 -12.66
C TRP A 67 -22.20 1.03 -14.01
N LEU A 68 -21.62 2.22 -14.12
CA LEU A 68 -21.72 3.02 -15.34
C LEU A 68 -20.46 2.84 -16.20
N ALA A 69 -20.66 2.57 -17.50
CA ALA A 69 -19.58 2.20 -18.41
C ALA A 69 -18.83 3.41 -19.01
N ASP A 70 -19.49 4.56 -19.14
CA ASP A 70 -19.00 5.75 -19.84
C ASP A 70 -19.16 7.02 -18.98
N ASP A 71 -18.05 7.74 -18.75
CA ASP A 71 -17.91 9.03 -18.03
C ASP A 71 -18.37 9.00 -16.54
N PRO A 72 -17.69 9.68 -15.59
CA PRO A 72 -18.13 9.86 -14.20
C PRO A 72 -19.64 10.15 -14.05
N PRO A 73 -20.32 9.53 -13.07
CA PRO A 73 -19.75 8.79 -11.94
C PRO A 73 -19.43 7.33 -12.26
N ASP A 74 -18.50 6.70 -11.53
CA ASP A 74 -18.20 5.26 -11.71
C ASP A 74 -19.40 4.34 -11.37
N ALA A 75 -20.24 4.74 -10.40
CA ALA A 75 -21.41 3.97 -9.98
C ALA A 75 -22.58 4.85 -9.52
N SER A 76 -23.79 4.27 -9.54
CA SER A 76 -24.99 4.81 -8.93
C SER A 76 -25.48 3.87 -7.83
N VAL A 77 -25.66 4.40 -6.61
CA VAL A 77 -26.17 3.65 -5.46
C VAL A 77 -27.59 4.09 -5.17
N THR A 78 -28.54 3.16 -5.30
CA THR A 78 -29.96 3.39 -4.98
C THR A 78 -30.29 2.82 -3.61
N MET A 79 -30.77 3.67 -2.72
CA MET A 79 -31.23 3.31 -1.37
C MET A 79 -32.65 2.75 -1.40
N ALA A 80 -33.05 2.07 -0.32
CA ALA A 80 -34.39 1.49 -0.18
C ALA A 80 -35.51 2.55 -0.15
N ASP A 81 -35.22 3.75 0.34
CA ASP A 81 -36.13 4.91 0.32
C ASP A 81 -36.27 5.57 -1.06
N GLY A 82 -35.55 5.07 -2.07
CA GLY A 82 -35.57 5.57 -3.45
C GLY A 82 -34.55 6.67 -3.72
N GLN A 83 -33.76 7.10 -2.73
CA GLN A 83 -32.69 8.05 -2.95
C GLN A 83 -31.57 7.45 -3.81
N VAL A 84 -31.01 8.24 -4.72
CA VAL A 84 -29.95 7.82 -5.64
C VAL A 84 -28.71 8.69 -5.44
N PHE A 85 -27.55 8.05 -5.31
CA PHE A 85 -26.26 8.71 -5.18
C PHE A 85 -25.36 8.38 -6.38
N ALA A 86 -24.90 9.43 -7.06
CA ALA A 86 -23.82 9.34 -8.02
C ALA A 86 -22.45 9.25 -7.31
N VAL A 87 -21.85 8.06 -7.30
CA VAL A 87 -20.63 7.74 -6.56
C VAL A 87 -19.43 7.62 -7.50
N GLU A 88 -18.45 8.48 -7.28
CA GLU A 88 -17.14 8.44 -7.91
C GLU A 88 -16.12 7.75 -7.00
N LEU A 89 -15.22 6.98 -7.60
CA LEU A 89 -14.20 6.23 -6.87
C LEU A 89 -12.80 6.77 -7.16
N SER A 90 -11.98 6.83 -6.11
CA SER A 90 -10.54 7.07 -6.25
C SER A 90 -9.78 6.26 -5.22
N SER A 91 -8.49 6.07 -5.45
CA SER A 91 -7.57 5.52 -4.46
C SER A 91 -6.39 6.45 -4.24
N ILE A 92 -5.81 6.38 -3.04
CA ILE A 92 -4.53 6.97 -2.71
C ILE A 92 -3.71 5.87 -2.07
N SER A 93 -2.50 5.66 -2.59
CA SER A 93 -1.53 4.75 -2.02
C SER A 93 -0.34 5.53 -1.47
N VAL A 94 0.46 4.88 -0.64
CA VAL A 94 1.76 5.38 -0.20
C VAL A 94 2.59 5.86 -1.38
N THR A 95 2.52 5.19 -2.55
CA THR A 95 3.25 5.59 -3.77
C THR A 95 2.88 6.96 -4.30
N ASP A 96 1.69 7.49 -3.96
CA ASP A 96 1.24 8.83 -4.35
C ASP A 96 1.81 9.94 -3.45
N VAL A 97 2.20 9.59 -2.22
CA VAL A 97 2.49 10.54 -1.13
C VAL A 97 3.85 10.32 -0.46
N THR A 98 4.66 9.48 -1.09
CA THR A 98 6.03 9.17 -0.71
C THR A 98 6.98 9.56 -1.82
N ARG A 99 8.23 9.83 -1.46
CA ARG A 99 9.33 9.95 -2.42
C ARG A 99 9.97 8.58 -2.73
N SER A 100 9.56 7.50 -2.06
CA SER A 100 10.20 6.17 -2.14
C SER A 100 10.24 5.56 -3.55
N ARG A 101 11.18 4.63 -3.76
CA ARG A 101 11.42 3.90 -5.02
C ARG A 101 10.59 2.64 -5.19
N LEU A 102 9.39 2.60 -4.64
CA LEU A 102 8.54 1.42 -4.74
C LEU A 102 8.32 0.93 -6.16
N SER A 103 8.19 1.84 -7.12
CA SER A 103 8.11 1.47 -8.53
C SER A 103 9.38 0.81 -9.06
N GLU A 104 10.57 1.24 -8.63
CA GLU A 104 11.84 0.62 -9.01
C GLU A 104 12.04 -0.74 -8.31
N LEU A 105 11.73 -0.85 -7.01
CA LEU A 105 11.75 -2.15 -6.32
C LEU A 105 10.79 -3.15 -6.98
N ARG A 106 9.58 -2.71 -7.37
CA ARG A 106 8.65 -3.52 -8.18
C ARG A 106 9.28 -3.98 -9.49
N MET A 107 9.93 -3.07 -10.22
CA MET A 107 10.56 -3.42 -11.49
C MET A 107 11.69 -4.46 -11.30
N ILE A 108 12.50 -4.30 -10.25
CA ILE A 108 13.56 -5.27 -9.93
C ILE A 108 12.93 -6.62 -9.55
N GLU A 109 11.93 -6.62 -8.68
CA GLU A 109 11.21 -7.82 -8.23
C GLU A 109 10.59 -8.58 -9.41
N ASP A 110 9.83 -7.89 -10.26
CA ASP A 110 9.18 -8.50 -11.42
C ASP A 110 10.19 -9.08 -12.40
N ALA A 111 11.29 -8.36 -12.65
CA ALA A 111 12.35 -8.81 -13.52
C ALA A 111 13.09 -10.03 -12.95
N LEU A 112 13.33 -10.07 -11.63
CA LEU A 112 13.94 -11.21 -10.95
C LEU A 112 13.03 -12.43 -10.96
N VAL A 113 11.74 -12.25 -10.67
CA VAL A 113 10.74 -13.33 -10.76
C VAL A 113 10.73 -13.93 -12.16
N GLN A 114 10.72 -13.09 -13.19
CA GLN A 114 10.75 -13.56 -14.58
C GLN A 114 12.07 -14.29 -14.89
N ARG A 115 13.21 -13.72 -14.51
CA ARG A 115 14.55 -14.31 -14.76
C ARG A 115 14.69 -15.69 -14.13
N ILE A 116 14.21 -15.86 -12.91
CA ILE A 116 14.26 -17.14 -12.17
C ILE A 116 13.26 -18.13 -12.78
N ALA A 117 12.10 -17.67 -13.23
CA ALA A 117 11.14 -18.52 -13.95
C ALA A 117 11.68 -19.00 -15.31
N ASP A 118 12.48 -18.19 -15.99
CA ASP A 118 13.09 -18.52 -17.29
C ASP A 118 14.27 -19.50 -17.16
N ASP A 119 14.96 -19.52 -16.02
CA ASP A 119 16.18 -20.33 -15.77
C ASP A 119 16.11 -21.06 -14.41
N VAL A 120 14.99 -21.75 -14.16
CA VAL A 120 14.72 -22.42 -12.87
C VAL A 120 15.84 -23.37 -12.42
N ALA A 121 16.51 -24.02 -13.37
CA ALA A 121 17.60 -24.97 -13.11
C ALA A 121 18.81 -24.31 -12.43
N SER A 122 18.99 -23.01 -12.59
CA SER A 122 20.07 -22.24 -11.95
C SER A 122 19.71 -21.76 -10.53
N TYR A 123 18.46 -21.95 -10.08
CA TYR A 123 17.97 -21.49 -8.79
C TYR A 123 17.28 -22.57 -7.92
N PRO A 124 17.74 -23.84 -7.91
CA PRO A 124 17.01 -24.92 -7.25
C PRO A 124 16.89 -24.72 -5.73
N HIS A 125 17.87 -24.05 -5.11
CA HIS A 125 17.91 -23.82 -3.67
C HIS A 125 16.89 -22.77 -3.19
N LEU A 126 16.32 -21.96 -4.09
CA LEU A 126 15.34 -20.93 -3.71
C LEU A 126 13.93 -21.48 -3.48
N PHE A 127 13.65 -22.74 -3.87
CA PHE A 127 12.35 -23.34 -3.60
C PHE A 127 12.12 -23.51 -2.08
N GLY A 128 10.91 -23.20 -1.63
CA GLY A 128 10.54 -23.11 -0.22
C GLY A 128 11.09 -21.87 0.50
N ARG A 129 11.76 -20.96 -0.21
CA ARG A 129 12.32 -19.73 0.36
C ARG A 129 11.57 -18.49 -0.12
N THR A 130 11.63 -17.45 0.70
CA THR A 130 11.26 -16.07 0.34
C THR A 130 12.53 -15.26 0.18
N VAL A 131 12.67 -14.59 -0.96
CA VAL A 131 13.70 -13.60 -1.24
C VAL A 131 13.15 -12.22 -0.86
N ALA A 132 13.72 -11.62 0.19
CA ALA A 132 13.38 -10.28 0.63
C ALA A 132 14.40 -9.27 0.07
N LEU A 133 13.94 -8.37 -0.79
CA LEU A 133 14.73 -7.26 -1.31
C LEU A 133 14.44 -6.01 -0.48
N SER A 134 15.46 -5.41 0.13
CA SER A 134 15.31 -4.17 0.89
C SER A 134 16.16 -3.06 0.32
N GLU A 135 15.62 -1.84 0.27
CA GLU A 135 16.39 -0.63 -0.01
C GLU A 135 16.80 0.02 1.32
N LEU A 136 18.12 0.24 1.49
CA LEU A 136 18.70 0.65 2.77
C LEU A 136 19.09 2.13 2.84
N ALA A 137 18.99 2.88 1.75
CA ALA A 137 19.30 4.31 1.80
C ALA A 137 18.10 5.09 2.33
N SER A 138 18.37 6.14 3.11
CA SER A 138 17.36 7.13 3.48
C SER A 138 17.05 8.05 2.29
N ASP A 139 15.91 8.73 2.34
CA ASP A 139 15.51 9.69 1.30
C ASP A 139 16.57 10.77 1.02
N GLY A 140 17.34 11.18 2.03
CA GLY A 140 18.43 12.16 1.90
C GLY A 140 19.68 11.63 1.19
N ASN A 141 19.90 10.32 1.18
CA ASN A 141 21.03 9.65 0.51
C ASN A 141 20.56 8.86 -0.72
N ARG A 142 19.44 9.27 -1.31
CA ARG A 142 18.81 8.53 -2.39
C ARG A 142 19.75 8.44 -3.60
N PRO A 143 20.00 7.22 -4.12
CA PRO A 143 20.72 7.02 -5.37
C PRO A 143 20.04 7.78 -6.53
N PRO A 144 20.77 8.17 -7.60
CA PRO A 144 20.18 8.84 -8.78
C PRO A 144 19.26 7.90 -9.57
N LYS A 145 18.29 8.45 -10.33
CA LYS A 145 17.32 7.64 -11.11
C LYS A 145 18.08 6.84 -12.16
N ARG A 146 17.88 5.52 -12.17
CA ARG A 146 18.53 4.63 -13.14
C ARG A 146 17.83 4.71 -14.49
N ASN A 147 18.62 4.72 -15.56
CA ASN A 147 18.11 4.44 -16.90
C ASN A 147 17.88 2.93 -17.11
N SER A 148 17.26 2.55 -18.22
CA SER A 148 16.91 1.14 -18.48
C SER A 148 18.12 0.20 -18.48
N ALA A 149 19.27 0.63 -19.03
CA ALA A 149 20.48 -0.19 -19.07
C ALA A 149 21.06 -0.42 -17.66
N GLN A 150 21.07 0.63 -16.83
CA GLN A 150 21.48 0.53 -15.43
C GLN A 150 20.54 -0.36 -14.61
N MET A 151 19.23 -0.32 -14.91
CA MET A 151 18.26 -1.20 -14.28
C MET A 151 18.50 -2.67 -14.65
N THR A 152 18.69 -2.97 -15.93
CA THR A 152 19.02 -4.32 -16.40
C THR A 152 20.30 -4.85 -15.75
N ALA A 153 21.37 -4.05 -15.73
CA ALA A 153 22.63 -4.43 -15.09
C ALA A 153 22.49 -4.66 -13.57
N LEU A 154 21.61 -3.92 -12.91
CA LEU A 154 21.29 -4.15 -11.50
C LEU A 154 20.55 -5.48 -11.30
N VAL A 155 19.52 -5.75 -12.11
CA VAL A 155 18.77 -7.03 -12.07
C VAL A 155 19.69 -8.21 -12.37
N ASP A 156 20.58 -8.10 -13.35
CA ASP A 156 21.54 -9.16 -13.68
C ASP A 156 22.49 -9.46 -12.51
N ARG A 157 22.93 -8.44 -11.76
CA ARG A 157 23.74 -8.64 -10.55
C ARG A 157 22.98 -9.35 -9.45
N PHE A 158 21.73 -8.97 -9.20
CA PHE A 158 20.88 -9.70 -8.26
C PHE A 158 20.67 -11.15 -8.68
N ALA A 159 20.39 -11.38 -9.97
CA ALA A 159 20.17 -12.71 -10.51
C ALA A 159 21.43 -13.58 -10.39
N GLU A 160 22.62 -13.01 -10.57
CA GLU A 160 23.89 -13.72 -10.40
C GLU A 160 24.18 -14.03 -8.93
N GLU A 161 23.99 -13.07 -8.01
CA GLU A 161 24.13 -13.32 -6.57
C GLU A 161 23.17 -14.42 -6.09
N LEU A 162 21.92 -14.40 -6.56
CA LEU A 162 20.89 -15.39 -6.22
C LEU A 162 21.14 -16.78 -6.84
N ARG A 163 22.10 -16.96 -7.76
CA ARG A 163 22.49 -18.30 -8.24
C ARG A 163 23.28 -19.07 -7.18
N THR A 164 23.99 -18.35 -6.32
CA THR A 164 24.80 -18.96 -5.26
C THR A 164 23.94 -19.13 -4.01
N ASP A 165 23.89 -20.34 -3.44
CA ASP A 165 23.26 -20.54 -2.14
C ASP A 165 24.13 -19.93 -1.04
N PHE A 166 23.75 -18.75 -0.57
CA PHE A 166 24.39 -18.06 0.55
C PHE A 166 23.70 -18.31 1.91
N GLY A 167 22.88 -19.35 1.98
CA GLY A 167 22.19 -19.78 3.19
C GLY A 167 20.84 -19.11 3.37
N VAL A 168 20.34 -19.14 4.61
CA VAL A 168 19.04 -18.62 5.01
C VAL A 168 19.17 -17.85 6.32
N VAL A 169 18.51 -16.70 6.39
CA VAL A 169 18.46 -15.86 7.59
C VAL A 169 17.86 -16.64 8.76
N GLY A 170 18.48 -16.50 9.94
CA GLY A 170 18.00 -17.12 11.18
C GLY A 170 18.40 -18.59 11.32
N THR A 171 19.17 -19.14 10.38
CA THR A 171 19.85 -20.43 10.57
C THR A 171 20.90 -20.26 11.66
N ALA A 172 20.80 -21.04 12.74
CA ALA A 172 21.76 -20.98 13.83
C ALA A 172 23.17 -21.34 13.32
N ALA A 173 24.19 -20.67 13.87
CA ALA A 173 25.56 -21.14 13.72
C ALA A 173 25.66 -22.53 14.36
N ASP A 174 26.26 -23.49 13.66
CA ASP A 174 26.42 -24.86 14.15
C ASP A 174 27.15 -24.85 15.51
N GLY A 175 26.49 -25.32 16.56
CA GLY A 175 27.09 -25.42 17.89
C GLY A 175 26.10 -25.66 19.03
N PRO A 176 26.52 -26.31 20.12
CA PRO A 176 25.68 -26.48 21.30
C PRO A 176 25.67 -25.18 22.13
N GLY A 177 24.77 -24.24 21.80
CA GLY A 177 24.48 -23.06 22.62
C GLY A 177 24.43 -21.74 21.85
N ILE A 178 24.02 -20.67 22.55
CA ILE A 178 24.09 -19.30 22.03
C ILE A 178 25.56 -18.86 22.11
N PRO A 179 26.21 -18.51 20.98
CA PRO A 179 27.60 -18.11 21.00
C PRO A 179 27.77 -16.75 21.72
N GLU A 180 28.86 -16.61 22.49
CA GLU A 180 29.22 -15.32 23.11
C GLU A 180 29.60 -14.27 22.06
N VAL A 181 30.07 -14.70 20.88
CA VAL A 181 30.46 -13.84 19.76
C VAL A 181 29.85 -14.38 18.46
N ILE A 182 29.10 -13.54 17.75
CA ILE A 182 28.63 -13.82 16.40
C ILE A 182 29.67 -13.26 15.43
N THR A 183 30.30 -14.13 14.62
CA THR A 183 31.25 -13.70 13.60
C THR A 183 30.54 -12.94 12.48
N PHE A 184 31.30 -12.11 11.75
CA PHE A 184 30.76 -11.39 10.60
C PHE A 184 30.13 -12.34 9.57
N ASP A 185 30.78 -13.45 9.27
CA ASP A 185 30.27 -14.45 8.31
C ASP A 185 28.95 -15.06 8.79
N ALA A 186 28.86 -15.40 10.09
CA ALA A 186 27.64 -15.93 10.68
C ALA A 186 26.48 -14.90 10.67
N ALA A 187 26.77 -13.63 10.92
CA ALA A 187 25.77 -12.55 10.86
C ALA A 187 25.20 -12.33 9.45
N ASN A 188 26.00 -12.61 8.42
CA ASN A 188 25.65 -12.41 7.01
C ASN A 188 25.11 -13.68 6.32
N ILE A 189 24.89 -14.78 7.05
CA ILE A 189 24.22 -15.96 6.50
C ILE A 189 22.83 -15.55 6.01
N GLY A 190 22.51 -15.92 4.77
CA GLY A 190 21.25 -15.56 4.13
C GLY A 190 21.15 -14.09 3.76
N ARG A 191 22.24 -13.31 3.76
CA ARG A 191 22.25 -11.87 3.44
C ARG A 191 23.32 -11.51 2.43
N ARG A 192 22.98 -10.68 1.46
CA ARG A 192 23.92 -10.04 0.53
C ARG A 192 23.58 -8.57 0.35
N TYR A 193 24.60 -7.77 0.05
CA TYR A 193 24.46 -6.35 -0.21
C TYR A 193 24.90 -6.06 -1.65
N ILE A 194 24.01 -5.47 -2.43
CA ILE A 194 24.26 -5.08 -3.81
C ILE A 194 23.98 -3.59 -3.92
N GLU A 195 25.05 -2.80 -4.00
CA GLU A 195 24.97 -1.34 -3.95
C GLU A 195 24.23 -0.88 -2.67
N GLN A 196 23.14 -0.12 -2.80
CA GLN A 196 22.32 0.36 -1.67
C GLN A 196 21.22 -0.62 -1.22
N TYR A 197 21.17 -1.81 -1.80
CA TYR A 197 20.14 -2.79 -1.51
C TYR A 197 20.70 -3.94 -0.70
N SER A 198 19.88 -4.50 0.19
CA SER A 198 20.14 -5.83 0.74
C SER A 198 19.16 -6.83 0.15
N VAL A 199 19.66 -8.02 -0.14
CA VAL A 199 18.84 -9.18 -0.46
C VAL A 199 19.02 -10.22 0.64
N GLU A 200 17.90 -10.73 1.13
CA GLU A 200 17.86 -11.74 2.17
C GLU A 200 17.05 -12.95 1.71
N THR A 201 17.44 -14.14 2.17
CA THR A 201 16.74 -15.40 1.90
C THR A 201 16.18 -15.97 3.20
N TRP A 202 14.89 -16.25 3.24
CA TRP A 202 14.18 -16.74 4.42
C TRP A 202 13.52 -18.08 4.11
N GLN A 203 13.58 -19.06 5.03
CA GLN A 203 12.82 -20.31 4.87
C GLN A 203 11.37 -20.05 5.23
N THR A 204 10.45 -20.26 4.29
CA THR A 204 9.03 -19.91 4.47
C THR A 204 8.06 -21.02 4.06
N GLY A 205 8.51 -22.02 3.33
CA GLY A 205 7.69 -23.13 2.87
C GLY A 205 8.46 -24.44 2.68
N ALA A 206 7.75 -25.45 2.17
CA ALA A 206 8.33 -26.72 1.77
C ALA A 206 9.19 -26.56 0.49
N ALA A 207 10.14 -27.46 0.28
CA ALA A 207 11.14 -27.38 -0.80
C ALA A 207 10.58 -27.53 -2.23
N ASP A 208 9.28 -27.80 -2.38
CA ASP A 208 8.56 -27.87 -3.65
C ASP A 208 7.76 -26.60 -3.97
N VAL A 209 7.68 -25.66 -3.03
CA VAL A 209 6.98 -24.38 -3.20
C VAL A 209 7.86 -23.42 -4.00
N LYS A 210 7.30 -22.78 -5.03
CA LYS A 210 8.01 -21.77 -5.82
C LYS A 210 8.55 -20.63 -4.94
N PRO A 211 9.72 -20.07 -5.27
CA PRO A 211 10.27 -18.94 -4.52
C PRO A 211 9.29 -17.77 -4.48
N GLN A 212 9.18 -17.14 -3.32
CA GLN A 212 8.40 -15.92 -3.12
C GLN A 212 9.30 -14.71 -3.07
N PHE A 213 8.80 -13.56 -3.50
CA PHE A 213 9.53 -12.30 -3.44
C PHE A 213 8.77 -11.29 -2.61
N VAL A 214 9.51 -10.54 -1.80
CA VAL A 214 8.97 -9.47 -0.98
C VAL A 214 9.93 -8.28 -1.08
N SER A 215 9.38 -7.10 -1.34
CA SER A 215 10.13 -5.86 -1.33
C SER A 215 9.86 -5.06 -0.07
N SER A 216 10.93 -4.57 0.55
CA SER A 216 10.91 -3.72 1.74
C SER A 216 11.67 -2.42 1.46
N ALA A 217 11.25 -1.33 2.08
CA ALA A 217 12.01 -0.07 2.10
C ALA A 217 11.57 0.74 3.32
N GLN A 218 12.35 1.76 3.64
CA GLN A 218 11.86 2.83 4.51
C GLN A 218 10.79 3.63 3.76
N ILE A 219 9.75 4.03 4.47
CA ILE A 219 8.68 4.85 3.91
C ILE A 219 8.62 6.15 4.68
N ASP A 220 8.82 7.23 3.93
CA ASP A 220 8.64 8.59 4.41
C ASP A 220 7.35 9.13 3.77
N VAL A 221 6.36 9.45 4.61
CA VAL A 221 5.09 10.04 4.18
C VAL A 221 5.11 11.54 4.53
N SER A 222 5.02 12.39 3.52
CA SER A 222 4.90 13.84 3.71
C SER A 222 3.46 14.18 4.07
N HIS A 223 3.27 14.85 5.21
CA HIS A 223 1.96 15.34 5.64
C HIS A 223 1.43 16.38 4.65
N ASN A 224 2.29 17.24 4.13
CA ASN A 224 1.93 18.28 3.15
C ASN A 224 1.47 17.65 1.84
N LEU A 225 2.26 16.73 1.30
CA LEU A 225 1.95 16.04 0.04
C LEU A 225 0.67 15.21 0.14
N LEU A 226 0.45 14.55 1.28
CA LEU A 226 -0.79 13.81 1.53
C LEU A 226 -2.01 14.74 1.54
N CYS A 227 -1.93 15.88 2.24
CA CYS A 227 -3.01 16.86 2.23
C CYS A 227 -3.28 17.37 0.81
N GLU A 228 -2.24 17.81 0.12
CA GLU A 228 -2.35 18.30 -1.26
C GLU A 228 -2.94 17.24 -2.19
N ARG A 229 -2.52 15.97 -2.06
CA ARG A 229 -3.00 14.89 -2.91
C ARG A 229 -4.49 14.64 -2.69
N ILE A 230 -4.95 14.60 -1.44
CA ILE A 230 -6.37 14.44 -1.10
C ILE A 230 -7.19 15.61 -1.66
N ILE A 231 -6.73 16.85 -1.46
CA ILE A 231 -7.40 18.06 -1.96
C ILE A 231 -7.49 18.03 -3.50
N LYS A 232 -6.36 17.79 -4.18
CA LYS A 232 -6.30 17.72 -5.65
C LYS A 232 -7.21 16.64 -6.21
N VAL A 233 -7.31 15.48 -5.55
CA VAL A 233 -8.24 14.41 -5.94
C VAL A 233 -9.68 14.87 -5.80
N ALA A 234 -10.05 15.49 -4.68
CA ALA A 234 -11.41 16.01 -4.47
C ALA A 234 -11.77 17.08 -5.52
N GLU A 235 -10.91 18.06 -5.76
CA GLU A 235 -11.13 19.12 -6.76
C GLU A 235 -11.25 18.56 -8.18
N ALA A 236 -10.38 17.61 -8.56
CA ALA A 236 -10.41 17.00 -9.90
C ALA A 236 -11.69 16.17 -10.14
N LYS A 237 -12.29 15.65 -9.08
CA LYS A 237 -13.51 14.83 -9.11
C LYS A 237 -14.77 15.63 -8.79
N ASP A 238 -14.66 16.92 -8.48
CA ASP A 238 -15.79 17.83 -8.27
C ASP A 238 -16.42 18.23 -9.61
N LYS A 239 -17.20 17.31 -10.17
CA LYS A 239 -17.90 17.45 -11.45
C LYS A 239 -19.41 17.40 -11.23
N SER A 240 -20.18 18.04 -12.11
CA SER A 240 -21.65 18.10 -12.00
C SER A 240 -22.35 16.74 -12.03
N THR A 241 -21.68 15.71 -12.53
CA THR A 241 -22.18 14.34 -12.56
C THR A 241 -21.91 13.56 -11.27
N ASN A 242 -21.06 14.07 -10.38
CA ASN A 242 -20.62 13.40 -9.15
C ASN A 242 -21.28 14.03 -7.92
N GLN A 243 -21.77 13.19 -7.01
CA GLN A 243 -22.34 13.63 -5.73
C GLN A 243 -21.52 13.14 -4.54
N VAL A 244 -20.94 11.95 -4.61
CA VAL A 244 -20.15 11.36 -3.53
C VAL A 244 -18.81 10.93 -4.10
N LEU A 245 -17.72 11.24 -3.40
CA LEU A 245 -16.40 10.74 -3.71
C LEU A 245 -15.94 9.81 -2.59
N VAL A 246 -15.62 8.56 -2.94
CA VAL A 246 -14.98 7.60 -2.03
C VAL A 246 -13.51 7.46 -2.39
N ILE A 247 -12.64 7.92 -1.50
CA ILE A 247 -11.18 7.78 -1.61
C ILE A 247 -10.76 6.58 -0.74
N THR A 248 -10.25 5.52 -1.36
CA THR A 248 -9.81 4.32 -0.65
C THR A 248 -8.30 4.22 -0.55
N THR A 249 -7.82 3.78 0.60
CA THR A 249 -6.42 3.47 0.88
C THR A 249 -6.27 1.97 1.16
N GLY A 250 -5.14 1.36 0.79
CA GLY A 250 -4.82 -0.03 1.11
C GLY A 250 -5.50 -1.10 0.26
N ILE A 251 -6.31 -0.70 -0.71
CA ILE A 251 -6.87 -1.61 -1.71
C ILE A 251 -5.76 -2.21 -2.58
N VAL A 252 -5.97 -3.44 -3.04
CA VAL A 252 -5.08 -4.11 -4.00
C VAL A 252 -5.03 -3.32 -5.30
N ASP A 253 -3.83 -2.99 -5.77
CA ASP A 253 -3.69 -2.24 -7.02
C ASP A 253 -4.09 -3.08 -8.25
N ARG A 254 -4.26 -2.43 -9.40
CA ARG A 254 -4.64 -3.12 -10.65
C ARG A 254 -3.62 -4.14 -11.16
N ARG A 255 -2.40 -4.15 -10.60
CA ARG A 255 -1.37 -5.15 -10.92
C ARG A 255 -1.41 -6.35 -9.96
N GLY A 256 -2.28 -6.33 -8.96
CA GLY A 256 -2.50 -7.40 -7.99
C GLY A 256 -1.64 -7.29 -6.73
N TYR A 257 -1.01 -6.15 -6.48
CA TYR A 257 -0.18 -5.93 -5.29
C TYR A 257 -1.00 -5.27 -4.18
N ARG A 258 -0.88 -5.83 -2.98
CA ARG A 258 -1.34 -5.17 -1.75
C ARG A 258 -0.16 -4.45 -1.12
N ILE A 259 -0.38 -3.22 -0.66
CA ILE A 259 0.63 -2.41 0.02
C ILE A 259 0.22 -2.22 1.48
N PRO A 260 0.73 -3.04 2.42
CA PRO A 260 0.34 -2.95 3.84
C PRO A 260 0.57 -1.56 4.45
N SER A 261 1.58 -0.83 3.95
CA SER A 261 1.94 0.49 4.44
C SER A 261 0.92 1.59 4.13
N ASP A 262 -0.05 1.35 3.25
CA ASP A 262 -1.15 2.29 3.02
C ASP A 262 -2.01 2.50 4.27
N ARG A 263 -1.95 1.59 5.26
CA ARG A 263 -2.58 1.80 6.57
C ARG A 263 -2.05 3.04 7.29
N TYR A 264 -0.78 3.37 7.08
CA TYR A 264 -0.18 4.58 7.64
C TYR A 264 -0.67 5.83 6.91
N VAL A 265 -0.85 5.76 5.60
CA VAL A 265 -1.46 6.85 4.83
C VAL A 265 -2.84 7.18 5.38
N PHE A 266 -3.68 6.16 5.61
CA PHE A 266 -4.99 6.36 6.23
C PHE A 266 -4.88 6.96 7.64
N ARG A 267 -4.02 6.40 8.50
CA ARG A 267 -3.83 6.88 9.88
C ARG A 267 -3.38 8.34 9.92
N ILE A 268 -2.39 8.70 9.11
CA ILE A 268 -1.88 10.08 9.03
C ILE A 268 -2.98 11.00 8.51
N ALA A 269 -3.68 10.64 7.44
CA ALA A 269 -4.79 11.43 6.92
C ALA A 269 -5.91 11.62 7.96
N PHE A 270 -6.20 10.58 8.75
CA PHE A 270 -7.18 10.62 9.84
C PHE A 270 -6.78 11.64 10.93
N GLU A 271 -5.52 11.64 11.37
CA GLU A 271 -5.03 12.62 12.34
C GLU A 271 -4.94 14.04 11.75
N LEU A 272 -4.53 14.16 10.49
CA LEU A 272 -4.48 15.43 9.79
C LEU A 272 -5.88 16.03 9.62
N ALA A 273 -6.93 15.25 9.39
CA ALA A 273 -8.29 15.78 9.24
C ALA A 273 -8.83 16.48 10.51
N LYS A 274 -8.35 16.06 11.68
CA LYS A 274 -8.69 16.70 12.96
C LYS A 274 -8.07 18.10 13.09
N THR A 275 -6.93 18.34 12.45
CA THR A 275 -6.08 19.50 12.73
C THR A 275 -5.86 20.40 11.51
N ARG A 276 -5.49 19.82 10.37
CA ARG A 276 -4.91 20.52 9.21
C ARG A 276 -5.58 20.24 7.87
N LEU A 277 -5.97 18.99 7.60
CA LEU A 277 -6.60 18.61 6.34
C LEU A 277 -8.03 19.13 6.33
N LYS A 278 -8.25 20.19 5.56
CA LYS A 278 -9.56 20.79 5.29
C LYS A 278 -9.74 20.90 3.78
N LEU A 279 -10.81 20.30 3.27
CA LEU A 279 -11.18 20.44 1.87
C LEU A 279 -11.74 21.85 1.62
N PRO A 280 -11.46 22.46 0.46
CA PRO A 280 -12.10 23.71 0.06
C PRO A 280 -13.60 23.50 -0.15
N ALA A 281 -14.35 24.59 -0.33
CA ALA A 281 -15.75 24.49 -0.75
C ALA A 281 -15.83 23.85 -2.15
N LEU A 282 -16.62 22.79 -2.29
CA LEU A 282 -16.83 22.04 -3.54
C LEU A 282 -18.21 22.37 -4.13
N ASN A 283 -18.30 22.46 -5.45
CA ASN A 283 -19.49 22.93 -6.18
C ASN A 283 -20.52 21.84 -6.46
N TYR A 284 -20.10 20.58 -6.58
CA TYR A 284 -20.98 19.47 -6.96
C TYR A 284 -21.00 18.34 -5.95
N LEU A 285 -19.84 17.97 -5.39
CA LEU A 285 -19.75 16.93 -4.37
C LEU A 285 -20.52 17.33 -3.10
N ASN A 286 -21.38 16.42 -2.64
CA ASN A 286 -22.09 16.51 -1.37
C ASN A 286 -21.27 15.88 -0.24
N GLN A 287 -20.53 14.81 -0.52
CA GLN A 287 -19.66 14.15 0.46
C GLN A 287 -18.33 13.69 -0.15
N VAL A 288 -17.26 13.83 0.64
CA VAL A 288 -15.96 13.19 0.37
C VAL A 288 -15.62 12.29 1.55
N ILE A 289 -15.39 11.02 1.26
CA ILE A 289 -15.22 9.97 2.27
C ILE A 289 -13.86 9.31 2.06
N LEU A 290 -13.04 9.27 3.11
CA LEU A 290 -11.80 8.50 3.15
C LEU A 290 -12.06 7.17 3.83
N HIS A 291 -11.69 6.07 3.18
CA HIS A 291 -11.93 4.71 3.62
C HIS A 291 -10.63 3.89 3.60
N PHE A 292 -10.44 3.01 4.58
CA PHE A 292 -9.36 2.02 4.56
C PHE A 292 -9.92 0.63 4.23
N TRP A 293 -9.45 0.06 3.13
CA TRP A 293 -9.96 -1.20 2.60
C TRP A 293 -9.84 -2.35 3.62
N SER A 294 -10.90 -3.14 3.73
CA SER A 294 -11.06 -4.27 4.65
C SER A 294 -11.06 -3.90 6.13
N GLU A 295 -11.26 -2.63 6.49
CA GLU A 295 -11.51 -2.21 7.87
C GLU A 295 -12.82 -1.40 7.97
N PRO A 296 -13.55 -1.48 9.11
CA PRO A 296 -14.75 -0.68 9.34
C PRO A 296 -14.43 0.79 9.64
N ARG A 297 -13.29 1.30 9.15
CA ARG A 297 -12.77 2.63 9.44
C ARG A 297 -12.89 3.50 8.20
N PHE A 298 -13.66 4.57 8.34
CA PHE A 298 -13.72 5.63 7.36
C PHE A 298 -13.97 6.98 8.05
N LEU A 299 -13.80 8.04 7.28
CA LEU A 299 -13.89 9.41 7.73
C LEU A 299 -14.57 10.25 6.66
N VAL A 300 -15.61 11.01 7.05
CA VAL A 300 -16.20 12.03 6.17
C VAL A 300 -15.33 13.28 6.25
N LEU A 301 -14.58 13.55 5.18
CA LEU A 301 -13.66 14.69 5.05
C LEU A 301 -14.39 15.99 4.69
N TYR A 302 -15.50 15.88 3.97
CA TYR A 302 -16.33 16.99 3.56
C TYR A 302 -17.78 16.54 3.50
N GLN A 303 -18.68 17.41 3.96
CA GLN A 303 -20.12 17.26 3.82
C GLN A 303 -20.72 18.63 3.53
N ARG A 304 -21.48 18.73 2.44
CA ARG A 304 -22.24 19.94 2.13
C ARG A 304 -23.42 20.07 3.07
N GLU A 305 -23.60 21.26 3.63
CA GLU A 305 -24.71 21.58 4.51
C GLU A 305 -26.06 21.40 3.79
N GLY A 306 -27.00 20.71 4.43
CA GLY A 306 -28.35 20.45 3.90
C GLY A 306 -28.41 19.53 2.68
N ALA A 307 -27.27 19.03 2.19
CA ALA A 307 -27.26 18.12 1.07
C ALA A 307 -27.56 16.69 1.51
N PRO A 308 -28.15 15.85 0.63
CA PRO A 308 -28.36 14.46 0.94
C PRO A 308 -27.03 13.71 1.10
N VAL A 309 -26.96 12.80 2.08
CA VAL A 309 -25.74 12.09 2.48
C VAL A 309 -25.85 10.59 2.26
N LEU A 310 -24.80 9.98 1.69
CA LEU A 310 -24.72 8.52 1.57
C LEU A 310 -24.39 7.90 2.92
N VAL A 311 -23.47 8.55 3.65
CA VAL A 311 -23.04 8.16 5.00
C VAL A 311 -23.54 9.18 6.00
N ASP A 312 -24.38 8.75 6.94
CA ASP A 312 -24.87 9.57 8.04
C ASP A 312 -24.03 9.37 9.29
N THR A 313 -23.17 10.34 9.61
CA THR A 313 -22.33 10.32 10.81
C THR A 313 -23.02 10.86 12.06
N SER A 314 -24.25 11.37 11.96
CA SER A 314 -24.99 11.93 13.10
C SER A 314 -25.42 10.86 14.11
N SER A 315 -25.54 9.60 13.65
CA SER A 315 -25.93 8.45 14.45
C SER A 315 -24.78 7.84 15.26
N VAL A 316 -23.52 8.20 14.95
CA VAL A 316 -22.35 7.59 15.59
C VAL A 316 -21.70 8.56 16.57
N THR A 317 -21.86 8.26 17.86
CA THR A 317 -21.01 8.83 18.90
C THR A 317 -19.60 8.26 18.74
N ILE A 318 -18.70 9.02 18.11
CA ILE A 318 -17.29 8.63 18.00
C ILE A 318 -16.70 8.61 19.42
N ARG A 319 -16.63 7.42 20.03
CA ARG A 319 -15.78 7.22 21.21
C ARG A 319 -14.34 7.23 20.68
N GLY A 320 -13.63 8.33 20.95
CA GLY A 320 -12.21 8.48 20.68
C GLY A 320 -11.35 7.46 21.42
#